data_AF-A0ABD3AF02-F1
#
_entry.id   AF-A0ABD3AF02-F1
#
_cell.length_a   1.000
_cell.length_b   1.000
_cell.length_c   1.000
_cell.angle_alpha   90.00
_cell.angle_beta   90.00
_cell.angle_gamma   90.00
#
_symmetry.space_group_name_H-M   'P 1'
#
loop_
_entity.id
_entity.type
_entity.pdbx_description
1 polymer ?
#
loop_
_entity_poly.entity_id
_entity_poly.type
_entity_poly.pdbx_seq_one_letter_code
_entity_poly.pdbx_strand_id
1 'polypeptide(L)'
;MAEGPRIKKISAASARAHTRRSNNNRASFKVSSKMIAQVAVGLVASFLVWAYLSIKPAPPKVCGSPGGPPVTSPRIKLRDGRYLAYKESGVSKEEAKYKIILVHGFDSSKDLSLPISQDLIKERQIYFLSFDRAGYGESDPHPARSVKSEAYDIQELADQLHIGPKFHIVGISMGAYPIWSCLRYIPHRLSGVALVVPFVHYWWRCLPAELSQQSLKKLLVQDQRTFQVAHYTPWLFNWWMTQKWFRSLSIMEGNMDIFCSQDLEIVKQLSSGPNIGQEKIRQQGLYESLFRDILAGYAKWEFDPTDIVDPFPNKDGSVHIWQGYEDRIIPLEINRFILKKLPWIRYHEVPDAGHLLIFNASLCEAVFRELLNP
;
A
#
# COMPACT_ATOMS: atom_id res chain seq x y z
N MET A 1 56.54 84.79 -73.20
CA MET A 1 55.09 85.10 -73.17
C MET A 1 54.35 83.77 -73.17
N ALA A 2 53.47 83.41 -72.25
CA ALA A 2 52.93 84.04 -71.05
C ALA A 2 52.43 82.89 -70.14
N GLU A 3 52.39 83.16 -68.84
CA GLU A 3 52.01 82.26 -67.74
C GLU A 3 50.54 81.81 -67.77
N GLY A 4 50.26 80.66 -67.12
CA GLY A 4 48.93 80.26 -66.67
C GLY A 4 48.99 78.91 -65.91
N PRO A 5 48.24 78.71 -64.81
CA PRO A 5 48.79 78.10 -63.59
C PRO A 5 48.40 76.62 -63.34
N ARG A 6 49.27 75.95 -62.55
CA ARG A 6 49.09 74.62 -61.95
C ARG A 6 47.89 74.58 -61.00
N ILE A 7 47.04 73.55 -61.16
CA ILE A 7 46.05 73.15 -60.13
C ILE A 7 46.12 71.63 -59.88
N LYS A 8 46.57 71.31 -58.67
CA LYS A 8 46.31 70.17 -57.75
C LYS A 8 45.92 68.80 -58.32
N LYS A 9 46.65 67.78 -57.86
CA LYS A 9 46.19 66.93 -56.74
C LYS A 9 47.38 66.27 -56.02
N ILE A 10 47.58 66.71 -54.79
CA ILE A 10 48.43 66.06 -53.78
C ILE A 10 47.75 64.73 -53.45
N SER A 11 48.40 63.61 -53.79
CA SER A 11 48.04 62.30 -53.24
C SER A 11 48.40 62.31 -51.75
N ALA A 12 47.41 62.04 -50.90
CA ALA A 12 47.55 62.00 -49.45
C ALA A 12 48.38 60.77 -49.02
N ALA A 13 49.68 60.82 -49.25
CA ALA A 13 50.65 59.86 -48.73
C ALA A 13 51.45 60.50 -47.58
N SER A 14 50.77 60.79 -46.45
CA SER A 14 51.37 60.88 -45.11
C SER A 14 50.35 61.39 -44.10
N ALA A 15 49.47 60.52 -43.60
CA ALA A 15 48.82 60.75 -42.31
C ALA A 15 48.37 59.42 -41.71
N ARG A 16 49.11 59.01 -40.67
CA ARG A 16 48.65 58.13 -39.59
C ARG A 16 48.47 56.66 -39.96
N ALA A 17 49.63 56.01 -40.08
CA ALA A 17 49.86 54.80 -39.30
C ALA A 17 49.40 55.05 -37.85
N HIS A 18 48.28 54.45 -37.43
CA HIS A 18 47.91 54.11 -36.03
C HIS A 18 46.41 53.79 -35.91
N THR A 19 45.89 52.85 -36.70
CA THR A 19 44.59 52.20 -36.39
C THR A 19 44.57 50.76 -36.91
N ARG A 20 45.49 49.95 -36.38
CA ARG A 20 45.30 48.49 -36.40
C ARG A 20 45.82 47.89 -35.10
N ARG A 21 45.22 48.33 -33.98
CA ARG A 21 45.28 47.58 -32.74
C ARG A 21 44.35 46.39 -32.95
N SER A 22 44.91 45.21 -33.19
CA SER A 22 44.14 43.97 -33.13
C SER A 22 43.52 43.90 -31.74
N ASN A 23 42.20 44.05 -31.65
CA ASN A 23 41.48 43.86 -30.41
C ASN A 23 41.34 42.35 -30.17
N ASN A 24 42.49 41.69 -29.93
CA ASN A 24 42.57 40.29 -29.53
C ASN A 24 42.44 40.22 -27.99
N ASN A 25 41.37 40.80 -27.44
CA ASN A 25 40.93 40.49 -26.10
C ASN A 25 39.81 39.45 -26.19
N ARG A 26 40.13 38.25 -26.67
CA ARG A 26 39.42 37.07 -26.14
C ARG A 26 40.01 36.83 -24.77
N ALA A 27 39.35 37.36 -23.73
CA ALA A 27 39.59 36.92 -22.37
C ALA A 27 39.33 35.41 -22.33
N SER A 28 40.39 34.61 -22.47
CA SER A 28 40.35 33.20 -22.15
C SER A 28 40.12 33.13 -20.65
N PHE A 29 38.88 32.87 -20.24
CA PHE A 29 38.56 32.46 -18.88
C PHE A 29 39.34 31.16 -18.62
N LYS A 30 40.55 31.27 -18.06
CA LYS A 30 41.30 30.12 -17.56
C LYS A 30 40.60 29.66 -16.27
N VAL A 31 39.60 28.80 -16.43
CA VAL A 31 38.96 28.12 -15.31
C VAL A 31 40.03 27.24 -14.65
N SER A 32 40.46 27.62 -13.44
CA SER A 32 41.48 26.86 -12.69
C SER A 32 40.96 25.45 -12.42
N SER A 33 41.82 24.43 -12.52
CA SER A 33 41.47 23.05 -12.16
C SER A 33 40.90 22.94 -10.73
N LYS A 34 41.31 23.81 -9.81
CA LYS A 34 40.72 23.91 -8.47
C LYS A 34 39.28 24.42 -8.50
N MET A 35 38.97 25.38 -9.38
CA MET A 35 37.62 25.90 -9.57
C MET A 35 36.70 24.86 -10.24
N ILE A 36 37.21 24.10 -11.21
CA ILE A 36 36.48 22.96 -11.81
C ILE A 36 36.17 21.92 -10.74
N ALA A 37 37.16 21.55 -9.92
CA ALA A 37 36.97 20.59 -8.84
C ALA A 37 35.96 21.08 -7.80
N GLN A 38 36.00 22.35 -7.40
CA GLN A 38 35.04 22.94 -6.47
C GLN A 38 33.61 22.98 -7.03
N VAL A 39 33.46 23.34 -8.31
CA VAL A 39 32.15 23.31 -8.99
C VAL A 39 31.64 21.88 -9.10
N ALA A 40 32.50 20.92 -9.46
CA ALA A 40 32.14 19.51 -9.53
C ALA A 40 31.68 18.96 -8.16
N VAL A 41 32.41 19.27 -7.09
CA VAL A 41 32.02 18.91 -5.71
C VAL A 41 30.68 19.54 -5.33
N GLY A 42 30.48 20.83 -5.65
CA GLY A 42 29.22 21.53 -5.39
C GLY A 42 28.03 20.92 -6.14
N LEU A 43 28.21 20.53 -7.40
CA LEU A 43 27.20 19.85 -8.20
C LEU A 43 26.88 18.45 -7.65
N VAL A 44 27.90 17.67 -7.27
CA VAL A 44 27.71 16.36 -6.66
C VAL A 44 26.95 16.48 -5.33
N ALA A 45 27.36 17.40 -4.45
CA ALA A 45 26.67 17.64 -3.18
C ALA A 45 25.21 18.06 -3.41
N SER A 46 24.96 18.97 -4.36
CA SER A 46 23.60 19.41 -4.70
C SER A 46 22.75 18.27 -5.25
N PHE A 47 23.32 17.42 -6.11
CA PHE A 47 22.66 16.23 -6.62
C PHE A 47 22.35 15.22 -5.52
N LEU A 48 23.27 14.99 -4.58
CA LEU A 48 23.05 14.09 -3.44
C LEU A 48 21.95 14.61 -2.51
N VAL A 49 21.93 15.92 -2.23
CA VAL A 49 20.85 16.56 -1.45
C VAL A 49 19.52 16.43 -2.19
N TRP A 50 19.48 16.73 -3.49
CA TRP A 50 18.28 16.56 -4.30
C TRP A 50 17.80 15.11 -4.33
N ALA A 51 18.69 14.15 -4.52
CA ALA A 51 18.36 12.72 -4.51
C ALA A 51 17.79 12.30 -3.15
N TYR A 52 18.44 12.69 -2.05
CA TYR A 52 17.96 12.43 -0.70
C TYR A 52 16.57 13.00 -0.43
N LEU A 53 16.34 14.28 -0.80
CA LEU A 53 15.05 14.93 -0.64
C LEU A 53 13.97 14.29 -1.53
N SER A 54 14.33 13.82 -2.72
CA SER A 54 13.39 13.16 -3.64
C SER A 54 12.94 11.78 -3.16
N ILE A 55 13.77 11.14 -2.33
CA ILE A 55 13.46 9.81 -1.77
C ILE A 55 12.68 9.93 -0.47
N LYS A 56 12.93 10.99 0.32
CA LYS A 56 12.23 11.19 1.59
C LYS A 56 10.72 11.41 1.40
N PRO A 57 9.88 10.67 2.13
CA PRO A 57 8.45 10.93 2.13
C PRO A 57 8.14 12.26 2.82
N ALA A 58 7.00 12.85 2.46
CA ALA A 58 6.46 13.98 3.19
C ALA A 58 6.10 13.57 4.62
N PRO A 59 6.20 14.47 5.62
CA PRO A 59 5.76 14.19 6.97
C PRO A 59 4.28 13.74 7.03
N PRO A 60 3.94 12.84 7.96
CA PRO A 60 2.56 12.37 8.12
C PRO A 60 1.63 13.50 8.52
N LYS A 61 0.42 13.55 7.95
CA LYS A 61 -0.63 14.48 8.38
C LYS A 61 -1.50 13.81 9.45
N VAL A 62 -0.93 13.62 10.64
CA VAL A 62 -1.60 12.89 11.73
C VAL A 62 -2.92 13.57 12.13
N CYS A 63 -4.00 12.81 12.20
CA CYS A 63 -5.33 13.33 12.54
C CYS A 63 -5.35 13.93 13.95
N GLY A 64 -5.85 15.17 14.06
CA GLY A 64 -5.92 15.92 15.32
C GLY A 64 -4.63 16.67 15.70
N SER A 65 -3.57 16.57 14.90
CA SER A 65 -2.36 17.39 15.05
C SER A 65 -2.51 18.78 14.41
N PRO A 66 -1.71 19.80 14.79
CA PRO A 66 -1.73 21.11 14.12
C PRO A 66 -1.52 20.99 12.61
N GLY A 67 -2.51 21.40 11.81
CA GLY A 67 -2.49 21.30 10.35
C GLY A 67 -2.84 19.91 9.79
N GLY A 68 -3.15 18.93 10.66
CA GLY A 68 -3.68 17.63 10.28
C GLY A 68 -5.20 17.62 10.10
N PRO A 69 -5.77 16.56 9.48
CA PRO A 69 -7.22 16.39 9.36
C PRO A 69 -7.90 16.30 10.74
N PRO A 70 -9.19 16.68 10.85
CA PRO A 70 -9.92 16.53 12.09
C PRO A 70 -10.15 15.05 12.44
N VAL A 71 -10.34 14.78 13.72
CA VAL A 71 -10.78 13.48 14.23
C VAL A 71 -12.30 13.52 14.30
N THR A 72 -12.97 12.58 13.63
CA THR A 72 -14.43 12.49 13.56
C THR A 72 -14.98 11.13 14.01
N SER A 73 -14.11 10.14 14.16
CA SER A 73 -14.47 8.77 14.55
C SER A 73 -14.07 8.47 16.00
N PRO A 74 -14.76 7.53 16.68
CA PRO A 74 -14.27 6.95 17.93
C PRO A 74 -12.87 6.36 17.75
N ARG A 75 -12.01 6.55 18.76
CA ARG A 75 -10.65 6.00 18.79
C ARG A 75 -10.29 5.47 20.16
N ILE A 76 -9.48 4.42 20.20
CA ILE A 76 -8.80 3.94 21.41
C ILE A 76 -7.33 4.32 21.37
N LYS A 77 -6.70 4.51 22.54
CA LYS A 77 -5.28 4.85 22.65
C LYS A 77 -4.50 3.60 23.04
N LEU A 78 -3.62 3.13 22.16
CA LEU A 78 -2.72 2.01 22.42
C LEU A 78 -1.66 2.35 23.48
N ARG A 79 -1.03 1.32 24.05
CA ARG A 79 0.04 1.43 25.06
C ARG A 79 1.24 2.24 24.59
N ASP A 80 1.54 2.20 23.29
CA ASP A 80 2.62 2.97 22.67
C ASP A 80 2.24 4.44 22.37
N GLY A 81 1.01 4.83 22.71
CA GLY A 81 0.49 6.19 22.59
C GLY A 81 -0.25 6.47 21.28
N ARG A 82 -0.20 5.58 20.28
CA ARG A 82 -0.95 5.73 19.03
C ARG A 82 -2.44 5.56 19.26
N TYR A 83 -3.24 6.17 18.38
CA TYR A 83 -4.68 5.96 18.33
C TYR A 83 -5.08 5.00 17.20
N LEU A 84 -6.02 4.09 17.48
CA LEU A 84 -6.74 3.33 16.44
C LEU A 84 -8.19 3.81 16.36
N ALA A 85 -8.60 4.24 15.18
CA ALA A 85 -9.98 4.59 14.88
C ALA A 85 -10.78 3.34 14.50
N TYR A 86 -12.00 3.24 15.03
CA TYR A 86 -12.83 2.05 14.87
C TYR A 86 -14.30 2.39 14.64
N LYS A 87 -15.06 1.39 14.21
CA LYS A 87 -16.50 1.42 13.97
C LYS A 87 -17.11 0.11 14.44
N GLU A 88 -18.21 0.23 15.18
CA GLU A 88 -19.01 -0.89 15.66
C GLU A 88 -20.29 -0.97 14.81
N SER A 89 -20.72 -2.19 14.46
CA SER A 89 -21.98 -2.42 13.75
C SER A 89 -22.52 -3.83 14.02
N GLY A 90 -23.75 -4.12 13.55
CA GLY A 90 -24.44 -5.37 13.86
C GLY A 90 -25.30 -5.27 15.12
N VAL A 91 -25.49 -6.39 15.82
CA VAL A 91 -26.20 -6.40 17.12
C VAL A 91 -25.32 -5.78 18.22
N SER A 92 -25.89 -5.49 19.40
CA SER A 92 -25.12 -4.96 20.53
C SER A 92 -24.07 -5.97 21.02
N LYS A 93 -23.02 -5.48 21.67
CA LYS A 93 -21.90 -6.32 22.15
C LYS A 93 -22.34 -7.31 23.22
N GLU A 94 -23.38 -6.95 23.97
CA GLU A 94 -24.00 -7.71 25.05
C GLU A 94 -24.90 -8.84 24.51
N GLU A 95 -25.57 -8.60 23.38
CA GLU A 95 -26.41 -9.59 22.69
C GLU A 95 -25.62 -10.51 21.76
N ALA A 96 -24.41 -10.13 21.39
CA ALA A 96 -23.62 -10.82 20.38
C ALA A 96 -23.20 -12.22 20.81
N LYS A 97 -23.58 -13.22 20.01
CA LYS A 97 -23.03 -14.57 20.08
C LYS A 97 -21.66 -14.65 19.41
N TYR A 98 -21.51 -13.95 18.28
CA TYR A 98 -20.27 -13.92 17.52
C TYR A 98 -19.77 -12.49 17.38
N LYS A 99 -18.57 -12.23 17.90
CA LYS A 99 -17.88 -10.96 17.74
C LYS A 99 -16.79 -11.13 16.70
N ILE A 100 -16.87 -10.35 15.63
CA ILE A 100 -16.04 -10.47 14.44
C ILE A 100 -15.27 -9.17 14.22
N ILE A 101 -13.94 -9.26 14.19
CA ILE A 101 -13.08 -8.14 13.80
C ILE A 101 -12.86 -8.20 12.29
N LEU A 102 -13.22 -7.13 11.58
CA LEU A 102 -13.01 -6.98 10.15
C LEU A 102 -11.72 -6.20 9.88
N VAL A 103 -10.82 -6.80 9.12
CA VAL A 103 -9.54 -6.22 8.70
C VAL A 103 -9.63 -5.86 7.21
N HIS A 104 -9.74 -4.57 6.93
CA HIS A 104 -9.95 -4.07 5.57
C HIS A 104 -8.71 -4.26 4.66
N GLY A 105 -8.95 -4.30 3.36
CA GLY A 105 -7.92 -4.45 2.33
C GLY A 105 -7.13 -3.18 2.03
N PHE A 106 -6.42 -3.21 0.90
CA PHE A 106 -5.70 -2.06 0.37
C PHE A 106 -6.68 -0.95 0.00
N ASP A 107 -6.33 0.29 0.32
CA ASP A 107 -7.14 1.46 -0.01
C ASP A 107 -8.61 1.38 0.43
N SER A 108 -8.79 0.89 1.66
CA SER A 108 -10.08 0.74 2.32
C SER A 108 -9.97 1.27 3.77
N SER A 109 -11.04 1.15 4.55
CA SER A 109 -11.10 1.69 5.91
C SER A 109 -12.05 0.87 6.80
N LYS A 110 -12.16 1.27 8.06
CA LYS A 110 -13.21 0.79 8.97
C LYS A 110 -14.64 0.98 8.44
N ASP A 111 -14.82 1.87 7.47
CA ASP A 111 -16.12 2.17 6.88
C ASP A 111 -16.51 1.21 5.75
N LEU A 112 -15.71 0.17 5.49
CA LEU A 112 -16.03 -0.92 4.59
C LEU A 112 -17.43 -1.48 4.89
N SER A 113 -18.32 -1.41 3.88
CA SER A 113 -19.66 -1.96 3.95
C SER A 113 -19.71 -3.27 3.17
N LEU A 114 -19.96 -4.36 3.88
CA LEU A 114 -20.14 -5.69 3.27
C LEU A 114 -21.64 -5.94 2.99
N PRO A 115 -22.00 -6.56 1.87
CA PRO A 115 -23.39 -6.83 1.49
C PRO A 115 -23.96 -8.07 2.23
N ILE A 116 -23.81 -8.10 3.55
CA ILE A 116 -24.41 -9.12 4.42
C ILE A 116 -25.83 -8.70 4.80
N SER A 117 -26.80 -9.62 4.76
CA SER A 117 -28.17 -9.29 5.13
C SER A 117 -28.32 -8.98 6.62
N GLN A 118 -29.23 -8.06 6.94
CA GLN A 118 -29.61 -7.77 8.32
C GLN A 118 -30.26 -8.99 9.00
N ASP A 119 -30.92 -9.84 8.23
CA ASP A 119 -31.52 -11.08 8.73
C ASP A 119 -30.44 -12.04 9.22
N LEU A 120 -29.37 -12.28 8.45
CA LEU A 120 -28.26 -13.11 8.88
C LEU A 120 -27.56 -12.53 10.12
N ILE A 121 -27.32 -11.22 10.14
CA ILE A 121 -26.72 -10.54 11.30
C ILE A 121 -27.53 -10.80 12.57
N LYS A 122 -28.86 -10.65 12.50
CA LYS A 122 -29.75 -10.84 13.65
C LYS A 122 -29.90 -12.32 14.02
N GLU A 123 -30.12 -13.19 13.03
CA GLU A 123 -30.27 -14.64 13.20
C GLU A 123 -29.05 -15.26 13.90
N ARG A 124 -27.85 -14.82 13.54
CA ARG A 124 -26.60 -15.30 14.12
C ARG A 124 -26.10 -14.43 15.27
N GLN A 125 -26.76 -13.32 15.59
CA GLN A 125 -26.34 -12.35 16.62
C GLN A 125 -24.89 -11.90 16.43
N ILE A 126 -24.59 -11.38 15.23
CA ILE A 126 -23.25 -10.97 14.82
C ILE A 126 -23.01 -9.52 15.22
N TYR A 127 -21.92 -9.29 15.95
CA TYR A 127 -21.34 -7.97 16.17
C TYR A 127 -20.07 -7.84 15.34
N PHE A 128 -19.94 -6.73 14.62
CA PHE A 128 -18.78 -6.36 13.83
C PHE A 128 -18.02 -5.21 14.49
N LEU A 129 -16.70 -5.39 14.57
CA LEU A 129 -15.75 -4.33 14.85
C LEU A 129 -14.82 -4.17 13.65
N SER A 130 -14.84 -3.02 13.02
CA SER A 130 -13.88 -2.66 11.98
C SER A 130 -12.99 -1.52 12.49
N PHE A 131 -11.76 -1.44 12.01
CA PHE A 131 -10.82 -0.40 12.41
C PHE A 131 -9.96 0.05 11.23
N ASP A 132 -9.50 1.29 11.28
CA ASP A 132 -8.53 1.79 10.31
C ASP A 132 -7.16 1.21 10.66
N ARG A 133 -6.51 0.51 9.73
CA ARG A 133 -5.14 0.01 9.94
C ARG A 133 -4.15 1.17 10.07
N ALA A 134 -2.97 0.91 10.61
CA ALA A 134 -1.98 1.97 10.89
C ALA A 134 -1.72 2.87 9.66
N GLY A 135 -1.96 4.18 9.81
CA GLY A 135 -1.79 5.19 8.75
C GLY A 135 -2.97 5.37 7.80
N TYR A 136 -3.99 4.51 7.85
CA TYR A 136 -5.26 4.69 7.17
C TYR A 136 -6.22 5.55 7.98
N GLY A 137 -7.12 6.24 7.27
CA GLY A 137 -8.25 6.91 7.90
C GLY A 137 -7.82 7.82 9.04
N GLU A 138 -8.33 7.54 10.24
CA GLU A 138 -8.05 8.31 11.47
C GLU A 138 -7.15 7.58 12.48
N SER A 139 -6.60 6.41 12.12
CA SER A 139 -5.63 5.67 12.94
C SER A 139 -4.22 6.21 12.75
N ASP A 140 -3.52 6.48 13.85
CA ASP A 140 -2.18 7.04 13.79
C ASP A 140 -1.23 6.12 13.00
N PRO A 141 -0.27 6.68 12.26
CA PRO A 141 0.74 5.88 11.60
C PRO A 141 1.64 5.18 12.63
N HIS A 142 2.15 4.01 12.27
CA HIS A 142 3.09 3.29 13.11
C HIS A 142 4.49 3.31 12.48
N PRO A 143 5.43 4.17 12.93
CA PRO A 143 6.78 4.26 12.36
C PRO A 143 7.54 2.94 12.29
N ALA A 144 7.32 2.02 13.23
CA ALA A 144 7.93 0.70 13.25
C ALA A 144 6.98 -0.43 12.78
N ARG A 145 5.97 -0.09 11.96
CA ARG A 145 4.99 -1.03 11.42
C ARG A 145 5.67 -2.28 10.87
N SER A 146 5.21 -3.43 11.35
CA SER A 146 5.63 -4.74 10.92
C SER A 146 4.42 -5.67 10.87
N VAL A 147 4.56 -6.83 10.25
CA VAL A 147 3.52 -7.87 10.31
C VAL A 147 3.19 -8.20 11.77
N LYS A 148 4.21 -8.37 12.61
CA LYS A 148 4.06 -8.70 14.03
C LYS A 148 3.30 -7.64 14.82
N SER A 149 3.58 -6.35 14.62
CA SER A 149 2.92 -5.28 15.37
C SER A 149 1.41 -5.25 15.14
N GLU A 150 0.95 -5.58 13.93
CA GLU A 150 -0.48 -5.55 13.58
C GLU A 150 -1.31 -6.56 14.38
N ALA A 151 -0.74 -7.74 14.70
CA ALA A 151 -1.42 -8.71 15.56
C ALA A 151 -1.63 -8.16 16.98
N TYR A 152 -0.65 -7.43 17.51
CA TYR A 152 -0.76 -6.82 18.83
C TYR A 152 -1.66 -5.58 18.84
N ASP A 153 -1.68 -4.80 17.77
CA ASP A 153 -2.64 -3.72 17.58
C ASP A 153 -4.09 -4.26 17.62
N ILE A 154 -4.35 -5.36 16.91
CA ILE A 154 -5.66 -6.04 16.92
C ILE A 154 -5.99 -6.61 18.31
N GLN A 155 -5.01 -7.23 18.97
CA GLN A 155 -5.20 -7.76 20.33
C GLN A 155 -5.57 -6.64 21.30
N GLU A 156 -4.82 -5.54 21.28
CA GLU A 156 -5.04 -4.43 22.19
C GLU A 156 -6.35 -3.70 21.91
N LEU A 157 -6.72 -3.54 20.63
CA LEU A 157 -8.04 -3.07 20.22
C LEU A 157 -9.15 -3.93 20.84
N ALA A 158 -9.04 -5.26 20.73
CA ALA A 158 -10.01 -6.19 21.28
C ALA A 158 -10.10 -6.11 22.82
N ASP A 159 -8.95 -5.95 23.50
CA ASP A 159 -8.85 -5.85 24.95
C ASP A 159 -9.49 -4.55 25.47
N GLN A 160 -9.15 -3.41 24.87
CA GLN A 160 -9.67 -2.10 25.29
C GLN A 160 -11.16 -1.92 24.99
N LEU A 161 -11.65 -2.53 23.91
CA LEU A 161 -13.08 -2.49 23.58
C LEU A 161 -13.87 -3.63 24.23
N HIS A 162 -13.24 -4.43 25.09
CA HIS A 162 -13.86 -5.53 25.82
C HIS A 162 -14.61 -6.52 24.92
N ILE A 163 -14.00 -6.86 23.78
CA ILE A 163 -14.55 -7.83 22.82
C ILE A 163 -14.62 -9.22 23.46
N GLY A 164 -13.69 -9.53 24.35
CA GLY A 164 -13.68 -10.77 25.13
C GLY A 164 -12.38 -11.54 24.95
N PRO A 165 -12.28 -12.72 25.60
CA PRO A 165 -11.06 -13.52 25.60
C PRO A 165 -10.71 -14.07 24.22
N LYS A 166 -11.73 -14.40 23.40
CA LYS A 166 -11.56 -14.84 22.03
C LYS A 166 -12.54 -14.14 21.09
N PHE A 167 -12.17 -13.99 19.83
CA PHE A 167 -13.00 -13.37 18.79
C PHE A 167 -12.76 -14.02 17.42
N HIS A 168 -13.69 -13.82 16.50
CA HIS A 168 -13.49 -14.21 15.10
C HIS A 168 -12.82 -13.07 14.35
N ILE A 169 -12.08 -13.38 13.30
CA ILE A 169 -11.42 -12.36 12.49
C ILE A 169 -11.57 -12.66 11.00
N VAL A 170 -11.85 -11.63 10.23
CA VAL A 170 -11.96 -11.70 8.76
C VAL A 170 -11.02 -10.70 8.15
N GLY A 171 -10.06 -11.16 7.35
CA GLY A 171 -9.15 -10.31 6.59
C GLY A 171 -9.43 -10.40 5.10
N ILE A 172 -9.50 -9.25 4.45
CA ILE A 172 -9.84 -9.15 3.03
C ILE A 172 -8.63 -8.61 2.27
N SER A 173 -8.20 -9.31 1.21
CA SER A 173 -7.11 -8.87 0.34
C SER A 173 -5.84 -8.56 1.15
N MET A 174 -5.32 -7.34 1.11
CA MET A 174 -4.18 -6.88 1.92
C MET A 174 -4.40 -7.04 3.43
N GLY A 175 -5.64 -6.99 3.89
CA GLY A 175 -6.03 -7.26 5.27
C GLY A 175 -5.78 -8.70 5.71
N ALA A 176 -5.33 -9.58 4.82
CA ALA A 176 -4.92 -10.95 5.13
C ALA A 176 -3.55 -11.07 5.83
N TYR A 177 -2.58 -10.20 5.53
CA TYR A 177 -1.27 -10.34 6.17
C TYR A 177 -1.32 -10.07 7.70
N PRO A 178 -2.15 -9.14 8.22
CA PRO A 178 -2.42 -9.05 9.65
C PRO A 178 -3.04 -10.33 10.22
N ILE A 179 -3.89 -11.04 9.46
CA ILE A 179 -4.49 -12.30 9.92
C ILE A 179 -3.45 -13.40 10.05
N TRP A 180 -2.54 -13.54 9.08
CA TRP A 180 -1.40 -14.46 9.19
C TRP A 180 -0.56 -14.15 10.43
N SER A 181 -0.41 -12.86 10.75
CA SER A 181 0.22 -12.43 12.00
C SER A 181 -0.56 -12.86 13.24
N CYS A 182 -1.89 -12.68 13.25
CA CYS A 182 -2.74 -13.10 14.36
C CYS A 182 -2.66 -14.61 14.61
N LEU A 183 -2.73 -15.41 13.54
CA LEU A 183 -2.54 -16.86 13.59
C LEU A 183 -1.18 -17.24 14.20
N ARG A 184 -0.13 -16.47 13.91
CA ARG A 184 1.22 -16.73 14.42
C ARG A 184 1.40 -16.32 15.88
N TYR A 185 0.96 -15.12 16.27
CA TYR A 185 1.35 -14.49 17.53
C TYR A 185 0.26 -14.49 18.60
N ILE A 186 -1.01 -14.51 18.19
CA ILE A 186 -2.15 -14.49 19.11
C ILE A 186 -3.18 -15.59 18.80
N PRO A 187 -2.81 -16.83 18.41
CA PRO A 187 -3.78 -17.87 18.07
C PRO A 187 -4.75 -18.18 19.20
N HIS A 188 -4.30 -18.06 20.46
CA HIS A 188 -5.11 -18.24 21.66
C HIS A 188 -6.27 -17.24 21.81
N ARG A 189 -6.25 -16.12 21.05
CA ARG A 189 -7.30 -15.10 21.01
C ARG A 189 -8.33 -15.32 19.90
N LEU A 190 -8.15 -16.34 19.07
CA LEU A 190 -9.00 -16.58 17.90
C LEU A 190 -10.05 -17.66 18.21
N SER A 191 -11.28 -17.44 17.78
CA SER A 191 -12.36 -18.44 17.74
C SER A 191 -12.60 -18.99 16.34
N GLY A 192 -12.24 -18.23 15.31
CA GLY A 192 -12.35 -18.63 13.92
C GLY A 192 -11.75 -17.55 13.01
N VAL A 193 -11.29 -17.96 11.84
CA VAL A 193 -10.56 -17.09 10.92
C VAL A 193 -11.09 -17.26 9.50
N ALA A 194 -11.39 -16.16 8.81
CA ALA A 194 -11.59 -16.16 7.37
C ALA A 194 -10.63 -15.20 6.68
N LEU A 195 -10.01 -15.70 5.62
CA LEU A 195 -9.11 -14.99 4.73
C LEU A 195 -9.81 -14.94 3.36
N VAL A 196 -10.16 -13.76 2.88
CA VAL A 196 -10.87 -13.60 1.60
C VAL A 196 -9.94 -12.94 0.59
N VAL A 197 -9.74 -13.59 -0.55
CA VAL A 197 -8.78 -13.24 -1.62
C VAL A 197 -7.41 -12.83 -1.08
N PRO A 198 -6.81 -13.66 -0.19
CA PRO A 198 -5.76 -13.18 0.70
C PRO A 198 -4.49 -12.80 -0.06
N PHE A 199 -3.93 -11.64 0.30
CA PHE A 199 -2.61 -11.20 -0.16
C PHE A 199 -1.55 -12.31 -0.03
N VAL A 200 -0.68 -12.40 -1.03
CA VAL A 200 0.45 -13.33 -1.06
C VAL A 200 1.78 -12.60 -1.15
N HIS A 201 2.79 -13.14 -0.46
CA HIS A 201 4.16 -12.64 -0.56
C HIS A 201 4.98 -13.51 -1.50
N TYR A 202 5.37 -12.99 -2.66
CA TYR A 202 6.11 -13.74 -3.67
C TYR A 202 7.48 -14.27 -3.19
N TRP A 203 8.09 -13.64 -2.19
CA TRP A 203 9.36 -14.07 -1.59
C TRP A 203 9.27 -14.80 -0.23
N TRP A 204 8.13 -15.41 0.11
CA TRP A 204 8.10 -16.34 1.26
C TRP A 204 9.11 -17.49 1.06
N ARG A 205 9.83 -17.89 2.11
CA ARG A 205 10.95 -18.85 1.99
C ARG A 205 10.46 -20.25 1.64
N CYS A 206 9.22 -20.58 1.98
CA CYS A 206 8.59 -21.86 1.74
C CYS A 206 8.23 -22.10 0.25
N LEU A 207 8.25 -21.05 -0.58
CA LEU A 207 7.87 -21.10 -1.99
C LEU A 207 9.05 -21.58 -2.85
N PRO A 208 8.83 -22.53 -3.77
CA PRO A 208 9.77 -22.83 -4.83
C PRO A 208 10.01 -21.59 -5.71
N ALA A 209 11.27 -21.35 -6.10
CA ALA A 209 11.64 -20.18 -6.89
C ALA A 209 10.88 -20.10 -8.23
N GLU A 210 10.66 -21.24 -8.89
CA GLU A 210 9.91 -21.32 -10.15
C GLU A 210 8.45 -20.90 -9.96
N LEU A 211 7.79 -21.39 -8.90
CA LEU A 211 6.41 -21.03 -8.58
C LEU A 211 6.28 -19.53 -8.31
N SER A 212 7.15 -19.00 -7.46
CA SER A 212 7.21 -17.57 -7.14
C SER A 212 7.35 -16.72 -8.42
N GLN A 213 8.30 -17.08 -9.29
CA GLN A 213 8.55 -16.35 -10.53
C GLN A 213 7.37 -16.44 -11.50
N GLN A 214 6.77 -17.62 -11.67
CA GLN A 214 5.64 -17.82 -12.56
C GLN A 214 4.41 -17.05 -12.07
N SER A 215 4.10 -17.12 -10.78
CA SER A 215 2.98 -16.38 -10.20
C SER A 215 3.18 -14.86 -10.29
N LEU A 216 4.39 -14.35 -10.04
CA LEU A 216 4.68 -12.92 -10.18
C LEU A 216 4.52 -12.47 -11.64
N LYS A 217 4.98 -13.28 -12.61
CA LYS A 217 4.87 -12.98 -14.05
C LYS A 217 3.44 -12.87 -14.58
N LYS A 218 2.44 -13.37 -13.84
CA LYS A 218 1.02 -13.22 -14.19
C LYS A 218 0.49 -11.81 -13.96
N LEU A 219 1.14 -11.03 -13.10
CA LEU A 219 0.75 -9.65 -12.83
C LEU A 219 1.16 -8.74 -13.99
N LEU A 220 0.61 -7.53 -14.04
CA LEU A 220 1.10 -6.50 -14.96
C LEU A 220 2.55 -6.13 -14.65
N VAL A 221 3.35 -5.85 -15.69
CA VAL A 221 4.80 -5.58 -15.56
C VAL A 221 5.10 -4.46 -14.56
N GLN A 222 4.23 -3.45 -14.49
CA GLN A 222 4.35 -2.36 -13.52
C GLN A 222 4.21 -2.84 -12.07
N ASP A 223 3.25 -3.71 -11.77
CA ASP A 223 3.06 -4.27 -10.43
C ASP A 223 4.23 -5.18 -10.04
N GLN A 224 4.70 -6.00 -10.98
CA GLN A 224 5.89 -6.84 -10.77
C GLN A 224 7.09 -6.01 -10.32
N ARG A 225 7.38 -4.92 -11.04
CA ARG A 225 8.49 -4.01 -10.75
C ARG A 225 8.28 -3.29 -9.42
N THR A 226 7.07 -2.81 -9.16
CA THR A 226 6.73 -2.13 -7.91
C THR A 226 6.92 -3.02 -6.70
N PHE A 227 6.48 -4.27 -6.77
CA PHE A 227 6.67 -5.23 -5.67
C PHE A 227 8.15 -5.61 -5.50
N GLN A 228 8.90 -5.73 -6.59
CA GLN A 228 10.36 -5.90 -6.51
C GLN A 228 11.06 -4.71 -5.83
N VAL A 229 10.66 -3.48 -6.15
CA VAL A 229 11.21 -2.28 -5.48
C VAL A 229 10.82 -2.26 -4.01
N ALA A 230 9.58 -2.60 -3.67
CA ALA A 230 9.12 -2.71 -2.28
C ALA A 230 9.96 -3.72 -1.49
N HIS A 231 10.27 -4.86 -2.09
CA HIS A 231 11.00 -5.95 -1.44
C HIS A 231 12.51 -5.70 -1.36
N TYR A 232 13.16 -5.38 -2.48
CA TYR A 232 14.63 -5.32 -2.57
C TYR A 232 15.21 -3.94 -2.25
N THR A 233 14.47 -2.87 -2.54
CA THR A 233 14.93 -1.49 -2.35
C THR A 233 13.86 -0.62 -1.69
N PRO A 234 13.33 -1.02 -0.51
CA PRO A 234 12.22 -0.31 0.14
C PRO A 234 12.54 1.17 0.42
N TRP A 235 13.82 1.50 0.62
CA TRP A 235 14.27 2.88 0.79
C TRP A 235 13.97 3.78 -0.42
N LEU A 236 13.87 3.23 -1.63
CA LEU A 236 13.57 3.97 -2.87
C LEU A 236 12.06 4.02 -3.17
N PHE A 237 11.24 3.30 -2.41
CA PHE A 237 9.85 3.04 -2.75
C PHE A 237 8.98 4.31 -2.86
N ASN A 238 9.18 5.28 -1.97
CA ASN A 238 8.49 6.57 -2.06
C ASN A 238 8.80 7.31 -3.37
N TRP A 239 10.08 7.37 -3.75
CA TRP A 239 10.47 7.96 -5.02
C TRP A 239 9.82 7.19 -6.17
N TRP A 240 9.93 5.87 -6.20
CA TRP A 240 9.34 5.03 -7.24
C TRP A 240 7.84 5.29 -7.44
N MET A 241 7.08 5.35 -6.35
CA MET A 241 5.63 5.53 -6.38
C MET A 241 5.17 6.95 -6.74
N THR A 242 6.08 7.94 -6.68
CA THR A 242 5.75 9.36 -6.96
C THR A 242 6.17 9.81 -8.37
N GLN A 243 6.74 8.91 -9.17
CA GLN A 243 7.15 9.24 -10.53
C GLN A 243 5.96 9.42 -11.47
N LYS A 244 6.06 10.42 -12.37
CA LYS A 244 5.03 10.74 -13.37
C LYS A 244 5.32 10.18 -14.76
N TRP A 245 6.55 9.73 -15.01
CA TRP A 245 7.00 9.28 -16.32
C TRP A 245 6.73 7.79 -16.58
N PHE A 246 6.32 7.03 -15.56
CA PHE A 246 5.86 5.66 -15.70
C PHE A 246 4.69 5.38 -14.76
N ARG A 247 3.95 4.33 -15.09
CA ARG A 247 2.91 3.75 -14.27
C ARG A 247 3.52 2.87 -13.18
N SER A 248 3.12 3.08 -11.92
CA SER A 248 3.71 2.41 -10.75
C SER A 248 2.86 1.22 -10.32
N LEU A 249 1.59 1.42 -9.98
CA LEU A 249 0.75 0.34 -9.44
C LEU A 249 -0.66 0.38 -10.03
N SER A 250 -1.04 -0.70 -10.70
CA SER A 250 -2.27 -0.81 -11.50
C SER A 250 -3.54 -0.50 -10.71
N ILE A 251 -3.63 -1.00 -9.47
CA ILE A 251 -4.79 -0.76 -8.59
C ILE A 251 -4.92 0.72 -8.21
N MET A 252 -3.80 1.44 -8.04
CA MET A 252 -3.81 2.88 -7.73
C MET A 252 -4.12 3.75 -8.94
N GLU A 253 -3.87 3.23 -10.14
CA GLU A 253 -4.14 3.90 -11.41
C GLU A 253 -5.57 3.69 -11.92
N GLY A 254 -6.37 2.86 -11.22
CA GLY A 254 -7.70 2.47 -11.69
C GLY A 254 -7.64 1.66 -12.98
N ASN A 255 -6.58 0.86 -13.18
CA ASN A 255 -6.48 0.01 -14.35
C ASN A 255 -7.49 -1.13 -14.25
N MET A 256 -8.49 -1.15 -15.14
CA MET A 256 -9.57 -2.13 -15.12
C MET A 256 -9.18 -3.51 -15.65
N ASP A 257 -8.03 -3.64 -16.31
CA ASP A 257 -7.55 -4.93 -16.86
C ASP A 257 -7.23 -5.97 -15.76
N ILE A 258 -7.05 -5.51 -14.52
CA ILE A 258 -6.81 -6.35 -13.34
C ILE A 258 -8.07 -7.02 -12.79
N PHE A 259 -9.24 -6.76 -13.37
CA PHE A 259 -10.51 -7.32 -12.92
C PHE A 259 -11.05 -8.33 -13.93
N CYS A 260 -11.70 -9.39 -13.43
CA CYS A 260 -12.47 -10.30 -14.28
C CYS A 260 -13.84 -9.71 -14.63
N SER A 261 -14.61 -10.38 -15.49
CA SER A 261 -15.93 -9.89 -15.90
C SER A 261 -16.90 -9.72 -14.71
N GLN A 262 -16.89 -10.65 -13.75
CA GLN A 262 -17.73 -10.52 -12.55
C GLN A 262 -17.30 -9.34 -11.67
N ASP A 263 -16.00 -9.12 -11.49
CA ASP A 263 -15.49 -7.97 -10.74
C ASP A 263 -15.90 -6.65 -11.38
N LEU A 264 -15.90 -6.55 -12.71
CA LEU A 264 -16.31 -5.34 -13.43
C LEU A 264 -17.78 -4.98 -13.17
N GLU A 265 -18.67 -5.97 -13.10
CA GLU A 265 -20.06 -5.74 -12.72
C GLU A 265 -20.20 -5.23 -11.28
N ILE A 266 -19.40 -5.78 -10.36
CA ILE A 266 -19.34 -5.31 -8.97
C ILE A 266 -18.82 -3.87 -8.92
N VAL A 267 -17.75 -3.54 -9.64
CA VAL A 267 -17.22 -2.16 -9.71
C VAL A 267 -18.29 -1.20 -10.22
N LYS A 268 -19.05 -1.58 -11.25
CA LYS A 268 -20.15 -0.76 -11.78
C LYS A 268 -21.25 -0.52 -10.75
N GLN A 269 -21.63 -1.55 -9.99
CA GLN A 269 -22.61 -1.44 -8.91
C GLN A 269 -22.11 -0.51 -7.79
N LEU A 270 -20.88 -0.71 -7.33
CA LEU A 270 -20.29 0.10 -6.25
C LEU A 270 -20.09 1.56 -6.66
N SER A 271 -19.72 1.80 -7.93
CA SER A 271 -19.52 3.16 -8.47
C SER A 271 -20.82 3.94 -8.68
N SER A 272 -21.98 3.27 -8.62
CA SER A 272 -23.29 3.91 -8.78
C SER A 272 -23.78 4.60 -7.50
N GLY A 273 -23.15 4.33 -6.35
CA GLY A 273 -23.44 4.99 -5.08
C GLY A 273 -22.63 6.28 -4.86
N PRO A 274 -23.00 7.13 -3.89
CA PRO A 274 -22.23 8.31 -3.58
C PRO A 274 -20.88 7.91 -2.94
N ASN A 275 -19.77 8.44 -3.47
CA ASN A 275 -18.41 8.27 -2.94
C ASN A 275 -18.19 9.09 -1.65
N ILE A 276 -18.93 8.80 -0.59
CA ILE A 276 -18.82 9.53 0.69
C ILE A 276 -17.66 8.94 1.50
N GLY A 277 -16.67 9.76 1.84
CA GLY A 277 -15.63 9.40 2.81
C GLY A 277 -14.44 8.61 2.25
N GLN A 278 -14.39 8.34 0.93
CA GLN A 278 -13.21 7.70 0.33
C GLN A 278 -11.96 8.59 0.44
N GLU A 279 -12.12 9.91 0.42
CA GLU A 279 -11.04 10.86 0.62
C GLU A 279 -10.41 10.73 2.01
N LYS A 280 -11.17 10.28 3.01
CA LYS A 280 -10.69 10.07 4.37
C LYS A 280 -9.72 8.90 4.47
N ILE A 281 -9.84 7.89 3.61
CA ILE A 281 -8.98 6.69 3.62
C ILE A 281 -7.50 7.08 3.59
N ARG A 282 -7.17 8.06 2.75
CA ARG A 282 -5.80 8.49 2.44
C ARG A 282 -5.44 9.85 3.06
N GLN A 283 -6.26 10.38 3.98
CA GLN A 283 -6.15 11.77 4.45
C GLN A 283 -4.84 12.11 5.18
N GLN A 284 -4.16 11.09 5.72
CA GLN A 284 -2.87 11.23 6.37
C GLN A 284 -1.68 11.26 5.37
N GLY A 285 -1.96 11.02 4.08
CA GLY A 285 -1.00 10.99 2.99
C GLY A 285 -0.86 9.60 2.36
N LEU A 286 -0.55 9.57 1.05
CA LEU A 286 -0.36 8.32 0.30
C LEU A 286 0.78 7.46 0.85
N TYR A 287 1.83 8.09 1.36
CA TYR A 287 2.95 7.35 1.93
C TYR A 287 2.51 6.54 3.15
N GLU A 288 1.88 7.19 4.14
CA GLU A 288 1.49 6.52 5.39
C GLU A 288 0.38 5.49 5.21
N SER A 289 -0.59 5.78 4.33
CA SER A 289 -1.70 4.88 4.04
C SER A 289 -1.25 3.75 3.11
N LEU A 290 -1.02 4.05 1.84
CA LEU A 290 -0.85 3.03 0.80
C LEU A 290 0.57 2.49 0.71
N PHE A 291 1.59 3.36 0.73
CA PHE A 291 2.95 2.90 0.40
C PHE A 291 3.54 2.07 1.53
N ARG A 292 3.35 2.52 2.78
CA ARG A 292 3.76 1.77 3.96
C ARG A 292 3.05 0.44 4.10
N ASP A 293 1.83 0.33 3.60
CA ASP A 293 1.10 -0.92 3.60
C ASP A 293 1.75 -1.95 2.68
N ILE A 294 2.12 -1.54 1.46
CA ILE A 294 2.87 -2.38 0.52
C ILE A 294 4.24 -2.74 1.09
N LEU A 295 4.94 -1.77 1.68
CA LEU A 295 6.23 -2.00 2.31
C LEU A 295 6.14 -2.99 3.47
N ALA A 296 5.09 -2.94 4.30
CA ALA A 296 4.88 -3.89 5.38
C ALA A 296 4.51 -5.29 4.83
N GLY A 297 3.64 -5.34 3.83
CA GLY A 297 3.23 -6.58 3.16
C GLY A 297 4.39 -7.33 2.52
N TYR A 298 5.31 -6.62 1.84
CA TYR A 298 6.48 -7.20 1.15
C TYR A 298 7.81 -7.10 1.92
N ALA A 299 7.76 -6.68 3.19
CA ALA A 299 8.90 -6.73 4.08
C ALA A 299 9.36 -8.18 4.30
N LYS A 300 10.58 -8.37 4.78
CA LYS A 300 11.04 -9.70 5.20
C LYS A 300 10.30 -10.12 6.48
N TRP A 301 9.41 -11.11 6.36
CA TRP A 301 8.69 -11.66 7.52
C TRP A 301 9.59 -12.61 8.32
N GLU A 302 9.34 -12.72 9.63
CA GLU A 302 10.05 -13.65 10.53
C GLU A 302 9.57 -15.11 10.36
N PHE A 303 8.40 -15.30 9.72
CA PHE A 303 7.75 -16.59 9.50
C PHE A 303 7.14 -16.64 8.10
N ASP A 304 6.97 -17.84 7.58
CA ASP A 304 6.11 -18.11 6.42
C ASP A 304 4.77 -18.69 6.89
N PRO A 305 3.69 -18.60 6.11
CA PRO A 305 2.40 -19.21 6.45
C PRO A 305 2.51 -20.70 6.83
N THR A 306 3.44 -21.44 6.21
CA THR A 306 3.67 -22.87 6.47
C THR A 306 4.32 -23.17 7.81
N ASP A 307 4.85 -22.16 8.50
CA ASP A 307 5.43 -22.30 9.84
C ASP A 307 4.35 -22.26 10.95
N ILE A 308 3.10 -21.96 10.59
CA ILE A 308 1.98 -21.87 11.52
C ILE A 308 1.43 -23.26 11.79
N VAL A 309 1.39 -23.61 13.07
CA VAL A 309 0.75 -24.84 13.57
C VAL A 309 -0.76 -24.60 13.64
N ASP A 310 -1.55 -25.66 13.42
CA ASP A 310 -3.00 -25.64 13.54
C ASP A 310 -3.43 -24.97 14.86
N PRO A 311 -4.12 -23.81 14.81
CA PRO A 311 -4.58 -23.10 15.99
C PRO A 311 -5.77 -23.79 16.68
N PHE A 312 -6.44 -24.73 15.99
CA PHE A 312 -7.66 -25.39 16.46
C PHE A 312 -7.56 -26.93 16.41
N PRO A 313 -6.55 -27.56 17.04
CA PRO A 313 -6.36 -29.01 16.99
C PRO A 313 -7.53 -29.79 17.61
N ASN A 314 -8.31 -29.14 18.49
CA ASN A 314 -9.47 -29.71 19.15
C ASN A 314 -10.79 -29.45 18.40
N LYS A 315 -10.74 -28.84 17.21
CA LYS A 315 -11.92 -28.47 16.40
C LYS A 315 -12.89 -27.53 17.14
N ASP A 316 -12.36 -26.69 18.03
CA ASP A 316 -13.09 -25.62 18.72
C ASP A 316 -13.13 -24.30 17.92
N GLY A 317 -12.62 -24.33 16.69
CA GLY A 317 -12.63 -23.25 15.71
C GLY A 317 -12.15 -23.75 14.35
N SER A 318 -12.13 -22.85 13.38
CA SER A 318 -11.74 -23.17 12.00
C SER A 318 -11.01 -22.01 11.32
N VAL A 319 -10.19 -22.34 10.31
CA VAL A 319 -9.55 -21.37 9.43
C VAL A 319 -10.01 -21.61 8.00
N HIS A 320 -10.51 -20.56 7.35
CA HIS A 320 -11.06 -20.60 6.00
C HIS A 320 -10.26 -19.68 5.09
N ILE A 321 -9.94 -20.15 3.88
CA ILE A 321 -9.44 -19.30 2.78
C ILE A 321 -10.47 -19.35 1.66
N TRP A 322 -10.94 -18.18 1.23
CA TRP A 322 -11.82 -17.99 0.08
C TRP A 322 -11.03 -17.33 -1.05
N GLN A 323 -11.01 -17.94 -2.23
CA GLN A 323 -10.27 -17.46 -3.39
C GLN A 323 -11.15 -17.46 -4.62
N GLY A 324 -11.16 -16.35 -5.35
CA GLY A 324 -11.74 -16.30 -6.69
C GLY A 324 -10.83 -17.01 -7.67
N TYR A 325 -11.37 -17.93 -8.47
CA TYR A 325 -10.60 -18.63 -9.50
C TYR A 325 -10.16 -17.69 -10.63
N GLU A 326 -10.95 -16.65 -10.92
CA GLU A 326 -10.64 -15.61 -11.91
C GLU A 326 -9.93 -14.39 -11.30
N ASP A 327 -9.43 -14.47 -10.07
CA ASP A 327 -8.70 -13.36 -9.43
C ASP A 327 -7.39 -13.07 -10.18
N ARG A 328 -7.32 -11.88 -10.79
CA ARG A 328 -6.14 -11.40 -11.55
C ARG A 328 -5.24 -10.49 -10.71
N ILE A 329 -5.67 -10.08 -9.52
CA ILE A 329 -4.88 -9.25 -8.59
C ILE A 329 -4.00 -10.15 -7.74
N ILE A 330 -4.57 -11.24 -7.22
CA ILE A 330 -3.88 -12.26 -6.44
C ILE A 330 -4.03 -13.62 -7.14
N PRO A 331 -3.06 -13.98 -8.01
CA PRO A 331 -3.07 -15.28 -8.65
C PRO A 331 -3.05 -16.43 -7.62
N LEU A 332 -3.98 -17.36 -7.79
CA LEU A 332 -4.31 -18.41 -6.82
C LEU A 332 -3.19 -19.44 -6.57
N GLU A 333 -2.16 -19.52 -7.42
CA GLU A 333 -1.18 -20.62 -7.39
C GLU A 333 -0.39 -20.68 -6.08
N ILE A 334 -0.03 -19.52 -5.53
CA ILE A 334 0.70 -19.44 -4.25
C ILE A 334 -0.20 -19.94 -3.11
N ASN A 335 -1.46 -19.50 -3.08
CA ASN A 335 -2.42 -19.95 -2.08
C ASN A 335 -2.63 -21.47 -2.18
N ARG A 336 -2.85 -22.02 -3.38
CA ARG A 336 -2.94 -23.48 -3.60
C ARG A 336 -1.71 -24.23 -3.11
N PHE A 337 -0.51 -23.70 -3.33
CA PHE A 337 0.72 -24.33 -2.86
C PHE A 337 0.82 -24.36 -1.32
N ILE A 338 0.53 -23.23 -0.67
CA ILE A 338 0.55 -23.12 0.79
C ILE A 338 -0.47 -24.09 1.42
N LEU A 339 -1.66 -24.17 0.85
CA LEU A 339 -2.75 -25.02 1.33
C LEU A 339 -2.43 -26.52 1.29
N LYS A 340 -1.62 -26.99 0.34
CA LYS A 340 -1.11 -28.37 0.33
C LYS A 340 -0.30 -28.73 1.57
N LYS A 341 0.27 -27.72 2.24
CA LYS A 341 1.08 -27.87 3.46
C LYS A 341 0.30 -27.57 4.74
N LEU A 342 -0.89 -26.99 4.64
CA LEU A 342 -1.71 -26.57 5.77
C LEU A 342 -3.10 -27.23 5.70
N PRO A 343 -3.19 -28.56 5.96
CA PRO A 343 -4.43 -29.33 5.81
C PRO A 343 -5.54 -28.91 6.80
N TRP A 344 -5.21 -28.16 7.84
CA TRP A 344 -6.15 -27.60 8.81
C TRP A 344 -6.91 -26.37 8.26
N ILE A 345 -6.51 -25.82 7.11
CA ILE A 345 -7.25 -24.74 6.44
C ILE A 345 -8.32 -25.31 5.52
N ARG A 346 -9.57 -24.88 5.72
CA ARG A 346 -10.69 -25.14 4.81
C ARG A 346 -10.59 -24.19 3.62
N TYR A 347 -10.27 -24.72 2.45
CA TYR A 347 -10.14 -23.93 1.23
C TYR A 347 -11.42 -23.93 0.40
N HIS A 348 -11.85 -22.73 0.01
CA HIS A 348 -13.04 -22.46 -0.79
C HIS A 348 -12.62 -21.72 -2.05
N GLU A 349 -12.54 -22.43 -3.17
CA GLU A 349 -12.25 -21.84 -4.47
C GLU A 349 -13.55 -21.60 -5.24
N VAL A 350 -13.77 -20.38 -5.68
CA VAL A 350 -15.04 -19.96 -6.30
C VAL A 350 -14.83 -19.80 -7.82
N PRO A 351 -15.39 -20.69 -8.66
CA PRO A 351 -15.06 -20.77 -10.08
C PRO A 351 -15.26 -19.50 -10.91
N ASP A 352 -16.36 -18.77 -10.68
CA ASP A 352 -16.72 -17.61 -11.50
C ASP A 352 -16.29 -16.27 -10.89
N ALA A 353 -15.77 -16.29 -9.66
CA ALA A 353 -15.47 -15.07 -8.92
C ALA A 353 -14.03 -14.58 -9.13
N GLY A 354 -13.87 -13.26 -9.12
CA GLY A 354 -12.58 -12.58 -9.12
C GLY A 354 -12.17 -12.07 -7.74
N HIS A 355 -11.41 -10.97 -7.72
CA HIS A 355 -10.86 -10.40 -6.49
C HIS A 355 -11.93 -9.76 -5.60
N LEU A 356 -13.04 -9.29 -6.17
CA LEU A 356 -14.09 -8.58 -5.45
C LEU A 356 -15.18 -9.51 -4.92
N LEU A 357 -14.91 -10.82 -4.80
CA LEU A 357 -15.92 -11.82 -4.45
C LEU A 357 -16.70 -11.53 -3.16
N ILE A 358 -16.07 -10.85 -2.18
CA ILE A 358 -16.70 -10.51 -0.91
C ILE A 358 -17.84 -9.48 -1.05
N PHE A 359 -17.90 -8.77 -2.18
CA PHE A 359 -18.96 -7.81 -2.50
C PHE A 359 -20.13 -8.45 -3.27
N ASN A 360 -20.08 -9.74 -3.55
CA ASN A 360 -21.26 -10.49 -3.96
C ASN A 360 -22.03 -10.92 -2.69
N ALA A 361 -23.31 -10.55 -2.58
CA ALA A 361 -24.11 -10.79 -1.37
C ALA A 361 -24.17 -12.27 -0.95
N SER A 362 -24.41 -13.17 -1.90
CA SER A 362 -24.51 -14.61 -1.62
C SER A 362 -23.17 -15.21 -1.16
N LEU A 363 -22.07 -14.83 -1.80
CA LEU A 363 -20.72 -15.27 -1.40
C LEU A 363 -20.32 -14.66 -0.05
N CYS A 364 -20.65 -13.39 0.18
CA CYS A 364 -20.44 -12.73 1.47
C CYS A 364 -21.14 -13.48 2.60
N GLU A 365 -22.42 -13.79 2.45
CA GLU A 365 -23.14 -14.61 3.43
C GLU A 365 -22.53 -16.00 3.60
N ALA A 366 -22.10 -16.66 2.52
CA ALA A 366 -21.47 -17.97 2.59
C ALA A 366 -20.18 -17.94 3.42
N VAL A 367 -19.32 -16.91 3.24
CA VAL A 367 -18.11 -16.70 4.04
C VAL A 367 -18.44 -16.65 5.53
N PHE A 368 -19.45 -15.86 5.92
CA PHE A 368 -19.83 -15.73 7.32
C PHE A 368 -20.54 -16.98 7.85
N ARG A 369 -21.38 -17.65 7.07
CA ARG A 369 -22.03 -18.90 7.50
C ARG A 369 -21.00 -20.00 7.77
N GLU A 370 -20.03 -20.17 6.88
CA GLU A 370 -18.96 -21.15 7.05
C GLU A 370 -18.05 -20.82 8.24
N LEU A 371 -17.71 -19.54 8.43
CA LEU A 371 -16.89 -19.11 9.56
C LEU A 371 -17.56 -19.39 10.93
N LEU A 372 -18.88 -19.29 11.00
CA LEU A 372 -19.65 -19.40 12.24
C LEU A 372 -20.18 -20.82 12.51
N ASN A 373 -19.92 -21.76 11.60
CA ASN A 373 -20.24 -23.17 11.69
C ASN A 373 -18.95 -23.99 11.93
N PRO A 374 -18.51 -24.14 13.20
CA PRO A 374 -17.24 -24.81 13.54
C PRO A 374 -17.17 -26.25 13.05
#